data_AF-W2T0D3-F1
#
_entry.id   AF-W2T0D3-F1
#
_cell.length_a   1.000
_cell.length_b   1.000
_cell.length_c   1.000
_cell.angle_alpha   90.00
_cell.angle_beta   90.00
_cell.angle_gamma   90.00
#
_symmetry.space_group_name_H-M   'P 1'
#
loop_
_entity.id
_entity.type
_entity.pdbx_description
1 polymer ?
#
loop_
_entity_poly.entity_id
_entity_poly.type
_entity_poly.pdbx_seq_one_letter_code
_entity_poly.pdbx_strand_id
1 'polypeptide(L)'
;MCPDVAGFVANQLLPTFKKFRNLLQINYHPFGPFADTRCEVENARMICTCQHGPEECQKNALQACVIGALSNASDYLDIVACTQGPSGFNEAFTNCIANSTVSGKLNQNRMLQCANTDEGKLLMARHGILSRKVHENINWVPWIAINGIRIPAAEEHFEDVLCNQYFDPRPPECPSLKA
;
A
#
# COMPACT_ATOMS: atom_id res chain seq x y z
N MET A 1 -0.76 -0.77 13.20
CA MET A 1 -0.69 -1.32 11.83
C MET A 1 -1.74 -2.41 11.71
N CYS A 2 -2.51 -2.43 10.62
CA CYS A 2 -3.61 -3.39 10.42
C CYS A 2 -3.09 -4.77 9.97
N PRO A 3 -3.33 -5.86 10.72
CA PRO A 3 -2.91 -7.21 10.34
C PRO A 3 -3.52 -7.71 9.02
N ASP A 4 -4.79 -7.37 8.75
CA ASP A 4 -5.48 -7.82 7.53
C ASP A 4 -4.86 -7.22 6.27
N VAL A 5 -4.44 -5.95 6.33
CA VAL A 5 -3.71 -5.30 5.23
C VAL A 5 -2.35 -5.96 5.03
N ALA A 6 -1.62 -6.26 6.11
CA ALA A 6 -0.34 -6.95 6.01
C ALA A 6 -0.49 -8.35 5.41
N GLY A 7 -1.53 -9.09 5.84
CA GLY A 7 -1.88 -10.40 5.31
C GLY A 7 -2.24 -10.36 3.82
N PHE A 8 -3.08 -9.41 3.40
CA PHE A 8 -3.43 -9.22 2.00
C PHE A 8 -2.19 -8.88 1.16
N VAL A 9 -1.37 -7.92 1.59
CA VAL A 9 -0.21 -7.49 0.80
C VAL A 9 0.80 -8.63 0.63
N ALA A 10 1.07 -9.38 1.70
CA ALA A 10 2.04 -10.47 1.69
C ALA A 10 1.54 -11.71 0.94
N ASN A 11 0.27 -12.09 1.12
CA ASN A 11 -0.24 -13.39 0.67
C ASN A 11 -1.05 -13.31 -0.63
N GLN A 12 -1.61 -12.15 -0.97
CA GLN A 12 -2.45 -11.96 -2.16
C GLN A 12 -1.76 -11.02 -3.16
N LEU A 13 -1.57 -9.76 -2.80
CA LEU A 13 -1.13 -8.73 -3.75
C LEU A 13 0.27 -9.00 -4.32
N LEU A 14 1.28 -9.18 -3.47
CA LEU A 14 2.66 -9.31 -3.93
C LEU A 14 2.90 -10.58 -4.77
N PRO A 15 2.45 -11.79 -4.36
CA PRO A 15 2.61 -13.00 -5.18
C PRO A 15 1.91 -12.89 -6.53
N THR A 16 0.65 -12.43 -6.54
CA THR A 16 -0.12 -12.24 -7.78
C THR A 16 0.51 -11.19 -8.69
N PHE A 17 0.98 -10.07 -8.14
CA PHE A 17 1.68 -9.06 -8.92
C PHE A 17 2.98 -9.60 -9.54
N LYS A 18 3.77 -10.37 -8.80
CA LYS A 18 4.99 -11.00 -9.35
C LYS A 18 4.67 -11.94 -10.51
N LYS A 19 3.58 -12.70 -10.38
CA LYS A 19 3.12 -13.67 -11.38
C LYS A 19 2.57 -13.01 -12.65
N PHE A 20 1.79 -11.95 -12.51
CA PHE A 20 1.08 -11.29 -13.62
C PHE A 20 1.51 -9.84 -13.86
N ARG A 21 2.76 -9.49 -13.52
CA ARG A 21 3.29 -8.10 -13.57
C ARG A 21 2.99 -7.34 -14.86
N ASN A 22 2.97 -8.02 -16.00
CA ASN A 22 2.78 -7.41 -17.31
C ASN A 22 1.30 -7.14 -17.64
N LEU A 23 0.38 -7.67 -16.84
CA LEU A 23 -1.07 -7.53 -17.01
C LEU A 23 -1.70 -6.60 -15.96
N LEU A 24 -0.90 -6.12 -14.99
CA LEU A 24 -1.40 -5.40 -13.83
C LEU A 24 -0.77 -4.02 -13.71
N GLN A 25 -1.63 -3.01 -13.57
CA GLN A 25 -1.24 -1.68 -13.09
C GLN A 25 -1.74 -1.51 -11.66
N ILE A 26 -0.82 -1.50 -10.70
CA ILE A 26 -1.15 -1.35 -9.28
C ILE A 26 -0.98 0.11 -8.87
N ASN A 27 -2.03 0.67 -8.27
CA ASN A 27 -1.97 1.93 -7.52
C ASN A 27 -2.19 1.60 -6.04
N TYR A 28 -1.13 1.70 -5.24
CA TYR A 28 -1.21 1.45 -3.79
C TYR A 28 -1.34 2.78 -3.04
N HIS A 29 -2.29 2.85 -2.11
CA HIS A 29 -2.56 4.05 -1.33
C HIS A 29 -2.40 3.74 0.17
N PRO A 30 -1.26 4.09 0.79
CA PRO A 30 -1.04 3.89 2.23
C PRO A 30 -1.87 4.90 3.04
N PHE A 31 -3.16 4.61 3.19
CA PHE A 31 -4.10 5.38 3.98
C PHE A 31 -5.10 4.40 4.64
N GLY A 32 -5.58 4.74 5.83
CA GLY A 32 -6.54 3.90 6.55
C GLY A 32 -8.01 4.23 6.20
N PRO A 33 -8.96 3.62 6.91
CA PRO A 33 -10.37 3.95 6.80
C PRO A 33 -10.61 5.44 7.05
N PHE A 34 -11.49 6.07 6.28
CA PHE A 34 -11.72 7.52 6.35
C PHE A 34 -12.39 8.00 7.63
N ALA A 35 -13.03 7.10 8.38
CA ALA A 35 -13.55 7.40 9.71
C ALA A 35 -12.45 7.48 10.77
N ASP A 36 -11.37 6.70 10.60
CA ASP A 36 -10.31 6.52 11.60
C ASP A 36 -8.98 7.16 11.18
N THR A 37 -8.89 7.67 9.94
CA THR A 37 -7.69 8.30 9.39
C THR A 37 -8.02 9.66 8.81
N ARG A 38 -7.38 10.69 9.36
CA ARG A 38 -7.55 12.09 8.96
C ARG A 38 -6.20 12.77 8.86
N CYS A 39 -6.03 13.64 7.88
CA CYS A 39 -4.89 14.54 7.77
C CYS A 39 -5.38 15.96 7.52
N GLU A 40 -4.87 16.92 8.26
CA GLU A 40 -5.25 18.33 8.15
C GLU A 40 -4.09 19.27 8.45
N VAL A 41 -4.18 20.50 7.94
CA VAL A 41 -3.18 21.53 8.20
C VAL A 41 -3.60 22.34 9.41
N GLU A 42 -2.79 22.31 10.46
CA GLU A 42 -2.96 23.11 11.67
C GLU A 42 -1.70 23.92 11.94
N ASN A 43 -1.82 25.23 12.15
CA ASN A 43 -0.68 26.11 12.46
C ASN A 43 0.51 25.93 11.49
N ALA A 44 0.21 25.86 10.19
CA ALA A 44 1.18 25.63 9.10
C ALA A 44 1.94 24.28 9.17
N ARG A 45 1.42 23.29 9.91
CA ARG A 45 1.94 21.93 9.96
C ARG A 45 0.90 20.92 9.51
N MET A 46 1.36 19.81 8.92
CA MET A 46 0.50 18.69 8.61
C MET A 46 0.35 17.78 9.83
N ILE A 47 -0.89 17.58 10.29
CA ILE A 47 -1.25 16.70 11.40
C ILE A 47 -2.07 15.54 10.83
N CYS A 48 -1.66 14.31 11.14
CA CYS A 48 -2.40 13.11 10.75
C CYS A 48 -2.72 12.26 11.97
N THR A 49 -3.94 11.74 12.02
CA THR A 49 -4.43 10.76 12.99
C THR A 49 -4.74 9.47 12.24
N CYS A 50 -4.42 8.33 12.84
CA CYS A 50 -4.63 6.99 12.29
C CYS A 50 -5.28 6.09 13.34
N GLN A 51 -5.99 5.06 12.89
CA GLN A 51 -6.73 4.13 13.73
C GLN A 51 -5.88 3.50 14.84
N HIS A 52 -4.64 3.13 14.51
CA HIS A 52 -3.70 2.49 15.43
C HIS A 52 -2.63 3.45 15.96
N GLY A 53 -2.93 4.75 15.98
CA GLY A 53 -2.06 5.77 16.58
C GLY A 53 -0.93 6.27 15.67
N PRO A 54 0.00 7.09 16.22
CA PRO A 54 0.96 7.86 15.44
C PRO A 54 2.01 7.00 14.70
N GLU A 55 2.38 5.84 15.24
CA GLU A 55 3.32 4.94 14.55
C GLU A 55 2.75 4.40 13.23
N GLU A 56 1.44 4.11 13.17
CA GLU A 56 0.81 3.73 11.92
C GLU A 56 0.86 4.87 10.89
N CYS A 57 0.60 6.10 11.31
CA CYS A 57 0.74 7.27 10.44
C CYS A 57 2.17 7.42 9.92
N GLN A 58 3.17 7.20 10.77
CA GLN A 58 4.58 7.29 10.39
C GLN A 58 4.98 6.18 9.40
N LYS A 59 4.47 4.96 9.58
CA LYS A 59 4.66 3.85 8.61
C LYS A 59 3.93 4.10 7.29
N ASN A 60 2.73 4.68 7.33
CA ASN A 60 1.99 5.05 6.12
C ASN A 60 2.70 6.19 5.37
N ALA A 61 3.24 7.18 6.10
CA ALA A 61 4.10 8.21 5.54
C ALA A 61 5.36 7.62 4.91
N LEU A 62 6.03 6.65 5.56
CA LEU A 62 7.19 5.97 4.98
C LEU A 62 6.86 5.28 3.65
N GLN A 63 5.74 4.55 3.58
CA GLN A 63 5.28 3.92 2.35
C GLN A 63 4.97 4.97 1.26
N ALA A 64 4.32 6.08 1.63
CA ALA A 64 4.04 7.17 0.71
C ALA A 64 5.33 7.81 0.16
N CYS A 65 6.36 7.96 1.01
CA CYS A 65 7.69 8.43 0.60
C CYS A 65 8.37 7.47 -0.40
N VAL A 66 8.29 6.17 -0.14
CA VAL A 66 8.82 5.14 -1.04
C VAL A 66 8.13 5.20 -2.40
N ILE A 67 6.80 5.27 -2.44
CA ILE A 67 6.02 5.38 -3.68
C ILE A 67 6.29 6.70 -4.41
N GLY A 68 6.50 7.80 -3.66
CA GLY A 68 6.88 9.09 -4.22
C GLY A 68 8.28 9.06 -4.86
N ALA A 69 9.20 8.27 -4.31
CA ALA A 69 10.55 8.11 -4.84
C ALA A 69 10.65 7.08 -5.98
N LEU A 70 9.81 6.05 -5.96
CA LEU A 70 9.77 4.94 -6.91
C LEU A 70 8.37 4.90 -7.52
N SER A 71 8.22 5.42 -8.74
CA SER A 71 6.88 5.64 -9.30
C SER A 71 6.19 4.37 -9.82
N ASN A 72 6.92 3.29 -10.11
CA ASN A 72 6.34 2.05 -10.65
C ASN A 72 6.16 1.00 -9.55
N ALA A 73 5.04 0.28 -9.58
CA ALA A 73 4.78 -0.81 -8.65
C ALA A 73 5.87 -1.89 -8.65
N SER A 74 6.48 -2.17 -9.80
CA SER A 74 7.62 -3.09 -9.89
C SER A 74 8.84 -2.66 -9.08
N ASP A 75 8.98 -1.37 -8.78
CA ASP A 75 10.11 -0.83 -8.02
C ASP A 75 9.81 -0.73 -6.53
N TYR A 76 8.55 -0.45 -6.13
CA TYR A 76 8.20 -0.19 -4.73
C TYR A 76 7.49 -1.33 -4.01
N LEU A 77 6.84 -2.27 -4.70
CA LEU A 77 5.85 -3.13 -4.05
C LEU A 77 6.49 -4.14 -3.08
N ASP A 78 7.70 -4.63 -3.37
CA ASP A 78 8.47 -5.46 -2.44
C ASP A 78 8.81 -4.70 -1.15
N ILE A 79 9.13 -3.41 -1.26
CA ILE A 79 9.48 -2.54 -0.12
C ILE A 79 8.21 -2.25 0.69
N VAL A 80 7.11 -1.91 0.03
CA VAL A 80 5.80 -1.71 0.67
C VAL A 80 5.39 -2.97 1.43
N ALA A 81 5.45 -4.14 0.79
CA ALA A 81 5.14 -5.41 1.42
C ALA A 81 6.03 -5.70 2.63
N CYS A 82 7.34 -5.45 2.53
CA CYS A 82 8.23 -5.55 3.67
C CYS A 82 7.80 -4.61 4.80
N THR A 83 7.53 -3.32 4.52
CA THR A 83 7.19 -2.34 5.57
C THR A 83 5.86 -2.64 6.28
N GLN A 84 4.96 -3.40 5.65
CA GLN A 84 3.70 -3.83 6.27
C GLN A 84 3.91 -4.88 7.36
N GLY A 85 4.92 -5.75 7.25
CA GLY A 85 5.16 -6.85 8.18
C GLY A 85 5.55 -6.45 9.60
N PRO A 86 6.59 -5.61 9.80
CA PRO A 86 7.04 -5.16 11.11
C PRO A 86 5.97 -4.48 11.96
N SER A 87 6.08 -4.58 13.28
CA SER A 87 5.07 -4.03 14.19
C SER A 87 5.07 -2.50 14.24
N GLY A 88 6.27 -1.90 14.23
CA GLY A 88 6.49 -0.46 14.40
C GLY A 88 7.37 0.17 13.33
N PHE A 89 7.53 1.49 13.41
CA PHE A 89 8.27 2.28 12.41
C PHE A 89 9.75 1.93 12.35
N ASN A 90 10.44 1.87 13.50
CA ASN A 90 11.89 1.64 13.55
C ASN A 90 12.29 0.29 12.95
N GLU A 91 11.48 -0.74 13.22
CA GLU A 91 11.67 -2.08 12.68
C GLU A 91 11.42 -2.09 11.16
N ALA A 92 10.35 -1.42 10.69
CA ALA A 92 10.09 -1.27 9.25
C ALA A 92 11.21 -0.52 8.52
N PHE A 93 11.72 0.56 9.10
CA PHE A 93 12.83 1.31 8.51
C PHE A 93 14.09 0.46 8.44
N THR A 94 14.47 -0.18 9.56
CA THR A 94 15.70 -0.99 9.63
C THR A 94 15.64 -2.17 8.67
N ASN A 95 14.55 -2.93 8.68
CA ASN A 95 14.45 -4.19 7.95
C ASN A 95 14.20 -3.99 6.46
N CYS A 96 13.50 -2.91 6.08
CA CYS A 96 12.99 -2.73 4.72
C CYS A 96 13.60 -1.57 3.96
N ILE A 97 14.18 -0.57 4.65
CA ILE A 97 14.78 0.61 4.02
C ILE A 97 16.30 0.60 4.19
N ALA A 98 16.79 0.38 5.42
CA ALA A 98 18.23 0.33 5.69
C ALA A 98 18.90 -0.93 5.09
N ASN A 99 18.12 -1.99 4.88
CA ASN A 99 18.54 -3.18 4.16
C ASN A 99 18.50 -2.96 2.64
N SER A 100 19.67 -2.73 2.03
CA SER A 100 19.82 -2.47 0.59
C SER A 100 19.38 -3.63 -0.30
N THR A 101 19.31 -4.86 0.22
CA THR A 101 18.80 -6.02 -0.53
C THR A 101 17.31 -5.87 -0.84
N VAL A 102 16.58 -5.15 0.03
CA VAL A 102 15.14 -4.91 -0.11
C VAL A 102 14.89 -3.55 -0.77
N SER A 103 15.56 -2.50 -0.29
CA SER A 103 15.32 -1.12 -0.73
C SER A 103 16.05 -0.72 -2.01
N GLY A 104 16.90 -1.61 -2.54
CA GLY A 104 17.73 -1.34 -3.70
C GLY A 104 18.64 -0.13 -3.48
N LYS A 105 18.49 0.88 -4.35
CA LYS A 105 19.28 2.12 -4.32
C LYS A 105 18.54 3.31 -3.66
N LEU A 106 17.47 3.08 -2.91
CA LEU A 106 16.78 4.15 -2.20
C LEU A 106 17.75 4.91 -1.27
N ASN A 107 17.64 6.23 -1.28
CA ASN A 107 18.37 7.07 -0.33
C ASN A 107 17.71 6.93 1.05
N GLN A 108 18.34 6.14 1.92
CA GLN A 108 17.81 5.77 3.23
C GLN A 108 17.59 7.00 4.13
N ASN A 109 18.56 7.93 4.17
CA ASN A 109 18.45 9.18 4.93
C ASN A 109 17.28 10.03 4.44
N ARG A 110 17.10 10.09 3.12
CA ARG A 110 15.97 10.81 2.52
C ARG A 110 14.63 10.20 2.90
N MET A 111 14.52 8.87 2.93
CA MET A 111 13.31 8.16 3.34
C MET A 111 13.01 8.38 4.83
N LEU A 112 14.03 8.31 5.68
CA LEU A 112 13.90 8.61 7.11
C LEU A 112 13.40 10.04 7.32
N GLN A 113 14.02 11.02 6.66
CA GLN A 113 13.62 12.43 6.75
C GLN A 113 12.20 12.63 6.23
N CYS A 114 11.86 12.05 5.08
CA CYS A 114 10.54 12.17 4.48
C CYS A 114 9.45 11.66 5.44
N ALA A 115 9.62 10.45 5.98
CA ALA A 115 8.64 9.82 6.86
C ALA A 115 8.45 10.56 8.20
N ASN A 116 9.48 11.27 8.67
CA ASN A 116 9.48 11.99 9.95
C ASN A 116 9.08 13.47 9.85
N THR A 117 8.79 13.97 8.65
CA THR A 117 8.46 15.38 8.43
C THR A 117 7.06 15.53 7.82
N ASP A 118 6.61 16.77 7.70
CA ASP A 118 5.32 17.07 7.09
C ASP A 118 5.24 16.65 5.62
N GLU A 119 6.38 16.46 4.95
CA GLU A 119 6.43 15.93 3.60
C GLU A 119 5.78 14.53 3.51
N GLY A 120 6.20 13.58 4.33
CA GLY A 120 5.65 12.22 4.30
C GLY A 120 4.17 12.21 4.65
N LYS A 121 3.75 13.07 5.59
CA LYS A 121 2.33 13.22 5.93
C LYS A 121 1.53 13.86 4.80
N LEU A 122 2.08 14.84 4.08
CA LEU A 122 1.45 15.44 2.91
C LEU A 122 1.29 14.42 1.77
N LEU A 123 2.30 13.58 1.55
CA LEU A 123 2.23 12.47 0.59
C LEU A 123 1.15 11.47 1.01
N MET A 124 1.12 11.06 2.28
CA MET A 124 0.08 10.21 2.84
C MET A 124 -1.32 10.82 2.66
N ALA A 125 -1.50 12.10 2.99
CA ALA A 125 -2.77 12.82 2.79
C ALA A 125 -3.19 12.85 1.32
N ARG A 126 -2.23 13.03 0.40
CA ARG A 126 -2.49 12.95 -1.04
C ARG A 126 -2.97 11.56 -1.47
N HIS A 127 -2.42 10.49 -0.90
CA HIS A 127 -2.95 9.14 -1.16
C HIS A 127 -4.40 9.00 -0.65
N GLY A 128 -4.74 9.54 0.52
CA GLY A 128 -6.14 9.60 0.97
C GLY A 128 -7.06 10.35 0.02
N ILE A 129 -6.62 11.50 -0.54
CA ILE A 129 -7.37 12.26 -1.56
C ILE A 129 -7.57 11.43 -2.84
N LEU A 130 -6.52 10.74 -3.30
CA LEU A 130 -6.60 9.89 -4.49
C LEU A 130 -7.54 8.69 -4.26
N SER A 131 -7.49 8.06 -3.09
CA SER A 131 -8.43 6.99 -2.71
C SER A 131 -9.89 7.48 -2.68
N ARG A 132 -10.15 8.71 -2.19
CA ARG A 132 -11.50 9.30 -2.22
C ARG A 132 -12.06 9.50 -3.62
N LYS A 133 -11.19 9.67 -4.64
CA LYS A 133 -11.63 9.74 -6.05
C LYS A 133 -12.10 8.40 -6.59
N VAL A 134 -11.61 7.29 -6.02
CA VAL A 134 -12.06 5.94 -6.37
C VAL A 134 -13.38 5.63 -5.67
N HIS A 135 -13.46 5.90 -4.37
CA HIS A 135 -14.69 5.73 -3.60
C HIS A 135 -14.74 6.69 -2.43
N GLU A 136 -15.87 7.37 -2.23
CA GLU A 136 -16.03 8.39 -1.17
C GLU A 136 -16.04 7.81 0.25
N ASN A 137 -16.48 6.55 0.41
CA ASN A 137 -16.72 5.90 1.70
C ASN A 137 -15.86 4.62 1.86
N ILE A 138 -14.56 4.77 2.06
CA ILE A 138 -13.65 3.67 2.45
C ILE A 138 -13.71 3.55 3.98
N ASN A 139 -14.48 2.60 4.48
CA ASN A 139 -14.77 2.40 5.92
C ASN A 139 -14.07 1.18 6.52
N TRP A 140 -13.39 0.37 5.72
CA TRP A 140 -12.47 -0.68 6.19
C TRP A 140 -11.30 -0.84 5.23
N VAL A 141 -10.28 -1.58 5.66
CA VAL A 141 -9.10 -1.95 4.87
C VAL A 141 -8.72 -3.40 5.19
N PRO A 142 -8.12 -4.18 4.26
CA PRO A 142 -7.83 -3.80 2.87
C PRO A 142 -9.11 -3.56 2.06
N TRP A 143 -9.03 -2.69 1.05
CA TRP A 143 -10.19 -2.32 0.23
C TRP A 143 -9.72 -2.21 -1.22
N ILE A 144 -10.04 -3.24 -2.02
CA ILE A 144 -9.50 -3.51 -3.35
C ILE A 144 -10.48 -3.16 -4.47
N ALA A 145 -10.19 -2.09 -5.20
CA ALA A 145 -10.89 -1.74 -6.42
C ALA A 145 -10.14 -2.24 -7.67
N ILE A 146 -10.87 -2.83 -8.62
CA ILE A 146 -10.33 -3.23 -9.93
C ILE A 146 -11.07 -2.42 -10.99
N ASN A 147 -10.33 -1.71 -11.85
CA ASN A 147 -10.87 -0.77 -12.84
C ASN A 147 -11.85 0.25 -12.25
N GLY A 148 -11.57 0.71 -11.02
CA GLY A 148 -12.39 1.70 -10.30
C GLY A 148 -13.64 1.13 -9.63
N ILE A 149 -13.92 -0.18 -9.76
CA ILE A 149 -15.09 -0.83 -9.17
C ILE A 149 -14.68 -1.61 -7.93
N ARG A 150 -15.53 -1.55 -6.91
CA ARG A 150 -15.38 -2.30 -5.68
C ARG A 150 -15.51 -3.80 -5.84
N ILE A 151 -14.48 -4.57 -5.45
CA ILE A 151 -14.53 -6.04 -5.48
C ILE A 151 -14.18 -6.62 -4.10
N PRO A 152 -15.17 -6.86 -3.22
CA PRO A 152 -14.91 -7.41 -1.88
C PRO A 152 -14.24 -8.80 -1.92
N ALA A 153 -14.62 -9.65 -2.88
CA ALA A 153 -14.01 -10.97 -3.04
C ALA A 153 -12.49 -10.91 -3.32
N ALA A 154 -12.01 -9.80 -3.87
CA ALA A 154 -10.59 -9.59 -4.14
C ALA A 154 -9.76 -9.36 -2.86
N GLU A 155 -10.41 -9.02 -1.74
CA GLU A 155 -9.74 -8.87 -0.43
C GLU A 155 -9.21 -10.24 0.08
N GLU A 156 -9.83 -11.35 -0.32
CA GLU A 156 -9.45 -12.72 0.09
C GLU A 156 -8.99 -13.62 -1.08
N HIS A 157 -9.42 -13.32 -2.31
CA HIS A 157 -9.23 -14.16 -3.50
C HIS A 157 -8.74 -13.34 -4.70
N PHE A 158 -7.72 -12.49 -4.50
CA PHE A 158 -7.27 -11.50 -5.49
C PHE A 158 -6.90 -12.15 -6.84
N GLU A 159 -6.09 -13.19 -6.80
CA GLU A 159 -5.67 -13.93 -8.00
C GLU A 159 -6.85 -14.56 -8.74
N ASP A 160 -7.73 -15.26 -8.01
CA ASP A 160 -8.87 -15.95 -8.60
C ASP A 160 -9.85 -14.97 -9.24
N VAL A 161 -10.10 -13.82 -8.61
CA VAL A 161 -10.93 -12.76 -9.17
C VAL A 161 -10.33 -12.25 -10.48
N LEU A 162 -9.04 -11.90 -10.51
CA LEU A 162 -8.38 -11.42 -11.71
C LEU A 162 -8.45 -12.45 -12.84
N CYS A 163 -8.09 -13.70 -12.54
CA CYS A 163 -8.03 -14.79 -13.49
C CYS A 163 -9.38 -15.18 -14.09
N ASN A 164 -10.47 -15.05 -13.34
CA ASN A 164 -11.79 -15.51 -13.77
C ASN A 164 -12.68 -14.39 -14.30
N GLN A 165 -12.39 -13.13 -13.97
CA GLN A 165 -13.28 -12.00 -14.29
C GLN A 165 -12.62 -10.88 -15.09
N TYR A 166 -11.28 -10.76 -15.07
CA TYR A 166 -10.61 -9.57 -15.62
C TYR A 166 -9.55 -9.87 -16.69
N PHE A 167 -8.88 -11.02 -16.65
CA PHE A 167 -7.91 -11.35 -17.68
C PHE A 167 -8.58 -11.98 -18.91
N ASP A 168 -8.40 -11.33 -20.05
CA ASP A 168 -8.87 -11.81 -21.35
C ASP A 168 -7.78 -11.56 -22.43
N PRO A 169 -7.19 -12.61 -23.05
CA PRO A 169 -7.42 -14.02 -22.75
C PRO A 169 -6.91 -14.40 -21.35
N ARG A 170 -7.54 -15.41 -20.74
CA ARG A 170 -7.11 -15.96 -19.45
C ARG A 170 -5.69 -16.56 -19.54
N PRO A 171 -4.70 -16.09 -18.76
CA PRO A 171 -3.34 -16.60 -18.81
C PRO A 171 -3.26 -18.06 -18.35
N PRO A 172 -2.35 -18.88 -18.93
CA PRO A 172 -2.17 -20.27 -18.54
C PRO A 172 -1.65 -20.42 -17.10
N GLU A 173 -1.03 -19.39 -16.53
CA GLU A 173 -0.56 -19.40 -15.16
C GLU A 173 -1.71 -19.30 -14.14
N CYS A 174 -2.92 -18.91 -14.56
CA CYS A 174 -4.09 -18.89 -13.68
C CYS A 174 -4.39 -20.29 -13.11
N PRO A 175 -4.70 -20.40 -11.81
CA PRO A 175 -4.98 -21.69 -11.20
C PRO A 175 -6.19 -22.33 -11.87
N SER A 176 -6.15 -23.66 -12.05
CA SER A 176 -7.32 -24.40 -12.53
C SER A 176 -8.52 -24.10 -11.64
N LEU A 177 -9.71 -23.99 -12.24
CA LEU A 177 -10.95 -23.87 -11.47
C LEU A 177 -11.00 -25.07 -10.52
N LYS A 178 -10.97 -24.80 -9.20
CA LYS A 178 -11.23 -25.84 -8.22
C LYS A 178 -12.68 -26.26 -8.42
N ALA A 179 -12.87 -27.54 -8.72
CA ALA A 179 -14.19 -28.16 -8.90
C ALA A 179 -15.04 -28.06 -7.62
#